data_AF-A0A6J4X4E3-F1
#
_entry.id   AF-A0A6J4X4E3-F1
#
_cell.length_a   1.000
_cell.length_b   1.000
_cell.length_c   1.000
_cell.angle_alpha   90.00
_cell.angle_beta   90.00
_cell.angle_gamma   90.00
#
_symmetry.space_group_name_H-M   'P 1'
#
loop_
_entity.id
_entity.type
_entity.pdbx_description
1 polymer ?
#
loop_
_entity_poly.entity_id
_entity_poly.type
_entity_poly.pdbx_seq_one_letter_code
_entity_poly.pdbx_strand_id
1 'polypeptide(L)'
;MVTNDKCRNEYCGKIADYYFDLIFRSQTSNGTRRLEKLKDKLMLNINDITRQVLDNCEISDANNAGLYSICGLALRLRDLYKWEQGLPPWEERDASEVLEWIEAKENQWDNCIDNEFANMSINGKTFDPYDTIGINTVLEPHNYFYGAGYARSLKPTFFLAAIEEKSTLDGTTVYTLDRELARDLLTIPALSQDDNVILRQDSAKLYLWDNIFYIKKTSRPALSFALESCGIKEHQPKALRSRLAGILAAQKETYIYHEIGEIHDSVFDRKLWREIIAAFPFSPVEYLARAVKDLLADTNECGTLQHIVRQRNAASLAFYVAFLDGLAKEFFPQLPASFREFTQTEDWGIIDQAVSSGHQTAVKYAGLIMDLYQEGVRKNELKWAEKQIQKHLLGKYIK
;
A
#
# COMPACT_ATOMS: atom_id res chain seq x y z
N MET A 1 2.28 -25.66 59.33
CA MET A 1 3.12 -24.96 60.33
C MET A 1 4.26 -24.34 59.54
N VAL A 2 4.08 -23.17 58.93
CA VAL A 2 4.08 -21.80 59.49
C VAL A 2 5.47 -21.38 59.97
N THR A 3 6.19 -20.76 59.03
CA THR A 3 7.25 -19.75 59.15
C THR A 3 7.01 -18.83 57.93
N ASN A 4 7.21 -17.51 57.90
CA ASN A 4 8.01 -16.64 58.73
C ASN A 4 7.58 -15.17 58.56
N ASP A 5 7.87 -14.38 59.58
CA ASP A 5 8.33 -12.98 59.56
C ASP A 5 7.39 -11.85 59.13
N LYS A 6 6.61 -11.37 60.13
CA LYS A 6 6.16 -9.98 60.24
C LYS A 6 7.04 -9.22 61.23
N CYS A 7 7.96 -8.41 60.73
CA CYS A 7 8.47 -7.24 61.47
C CYS A 7 9.04 -6.20 60.50
N ARG A 8 8.15 -5.33 59.99
CA ARG A 8 8.45 -3.99 59.43
C ARG A 8 7.12 -3.29 59.14
N ASN A 9 6.42 -2.88 60.19
CA ASN A 9 5.27 -2.00 60.08
C ASN A 9 5.05 -1.33 61.43
N GLU A 10 5.72 -0.20 61.68
CA GLU A 10 5.23 0.79 62.66
C GLU A 10 5.90 2.18 62.63
N TYR A 11 6.73 2.53 61.63
CA TYR A 11 7.36 3.86 61.56
C TYR A 11 7.30 4.57 60.20
N CYS A 12 6.30 4.27 59.35
CA CYS A 12 6.02 5.05 58.13
C CYS A 12 4.56 5.56 58.01
N GLY A 13 3.76 5.46 59.07
CA GLY A 13 2.32 5.77 59.06
C GLY A 13 1.90 7.12 59.65
N LYS A 14 2.83 8.05 59.96
CA LYS A 14 2.47 9.32 60.63
C LYS A 14 3.06 10.60 59.99
N ILE A 15 3.61 10.53 58.79
CA ILE A 15 3.98 11.70 57.98
C ILE A 15 3.11 11.82 56.71
N ALA A 16 2.39 10.76 56.31
CA ALA A 16 1.51 10.77 55.15
C ALA A 16 0.18 11.51 55.38
N ASP A 17 -0.37 11.51 56.59
CA ASP A 17 -1.70 12.11 56.86
C ASP A 17 -1.66 13.64 57.05
N TYR A 18 -0.49 14.25 57.25
CA TYR A 18 -0.37 15.71 57.39
C TYR A 18 -0.17 16.44 56.04
N TYR A 19 0.23 15.72 54.99
CA TYR A 19 0.37 16.27 53.63
C TYR A 19 -0.81 15.93 52.71
N PHE A 20 -1.64 14.94 53.06
CA PHE A 20 -2.79 14.54 52.25
C PHE A 20 -4.00 15.48 52.38
N ASP A 21 -4.18 16.12 53.55
CA ASP A 21 -5.33 17.00 53.79
C ASP A 21 -5.07 18.49 53.43
N LEU A 22 -3.83 18.90 53.20
CA LEU A 22 -3.48 20.27 52.82
C LEU A 22 -3.40 20.52 51.30
N ILE A 23 -3.42 19.47 50.47
CA ILE A 23 -3.41 19.59 49.01
C ILE A 23 -4.82 19.40 48.40
N PHE A 24 -5.77 18.82 49.14
CA PHE A 24 -7.10 18.48 48.61
C PHE A 24 -8.27 19.36 49.09
N ARG A 25 -8.04 20.49 49.77
CA ARG A 25 -9.11 21.41 50.20
C ARG A 25 -9.04 22.84 49.68
N SER A 26 -8.24 23.13 48.66
CA SER A 26 -8.34 24.39 47.93
C SER A 26 -8.06 24.19 46.44
N GLN A 27 -9.13 24.14 45.63
CA GLN A 27 -9.25 24.47 44.19
C GLN A 27 -10.37 23.59 43.59
N THR A 28 -11.59 23.89 43.99
CA THR A 28 -12.83 23.27 43.52
C THR A 28 -13.17 23.72 42.09
N SER A 29 -13.61 22.76 41.28
CA SER A 29 -14.32 22.82 39.99
C SER A 29 -13.73 23.55 38.77
N ASN A 30 -12.83 24.54 38.91
CA ASN A 30 -12.27 25.27 37.76
C ASN A 30 -10.98 24.66 37.19
N GLY A 31 -10.17 23.98 38.01
CA GLY A 31 -8.94 23.31 37.57
C GLY A 31 -9.22 22.06 36.74
N THR A 32 -10.19 21.24 37.16
CA THR A 32 -10.62 20.03 36.46
C THR A 32 -11.25 20.36 35.11
N ARG A 33 -12.10 21.38 35.04
CA ARG A 33 -12.73 21.85 33.79
C ARG A 33 -11.73 22.50 32.83
N ARG A 34 -10.64 23.08 33.35
CA ARG A 34 -9.54 23.64 32.55
C ARG A 34 -8.60 22.55 32.06
N LEU A 35 -8.37 21.50 32.85
CA LEU A 35 -7.62 20.29 32.46
C LEU A 35 -8.40 19.41 31.49
N GLU A 36 -9.73 19.29 31.64
CA GLU A 36 -10.62 18.66 30.66
C GLU A 36 -10.70 19.49 29.39
N LYS A 37 -10.87 20.82 29.47
CA LYS A 37 -10.77 21.68 28.28
C LYS A 37 -9.40 21.68 27.63
N LEU A 38 -8.31 21.48 28.39
CA LEU A 38 -6.94 21.33 27.87
C LEU A 38 -6.72 19.94 27.28
N LYS A 39 -7.33 18.88 27.85
CA LYS A 39 -7.38 17.53 27.27
C LYS A 39 -8.22 17.49 26.01
N ASP A 40 -9.36 18.18 25.96
CA ASP A 40 -10.20 18.35 24.77
C ASP A 40 -9.52 19.26 23.73
N LYS A 41 -8.68 20.22 24.15
CA LYS A 41 -7.77 20.98 23.25
C LYS A 41 -6.54 20.17 22.80
N LEU A 42 -6.19 19.11 23.52
CA LEU A 42 -5.11 18.16 23.18
C LEU A 42 -5.65 16.94 22.42
N MET A 43 -6.97 16.73 22.41
CA MET A 43 -7.58 15.65 21.64
C MET A 43 -7.55 16.06 20.18
N LEU A 44 -6.73 15.32 19.43
CA LEU A 44 -6.69 15.36 17.99
C LEU A 44 -8.14 15.23 17.44
N ASN A 45 -8.63 16.27 16.75
CA ASN A 45 -9.94 16.21 16.13
C ASN A 45 -9.87 15.38 14.84
N ILE A 46 -9.87 14.06 15.00
CA ILE A 46 -9.66 13.13 13.88
C ILE A 46 -10.72 13.26 12.79
N ASN A 47 -11.96 13.61 13.14
CA ASN A 47 -13.03 13.79 12.15
C ASN A 47 -12.78 15.00 11.23
N ASP A 48 -12.21 16.07 11.79
CA ASP A 48 -11.84 17.25 11.02
C ASP A 48 -10.66 16.95 10.09
N ILE A 49 -9.64 16.24 10.59
CA ILE A 49 -8.50 15.80 9.78
C ILE A 49 -8.97 14.86 8.67
N THR A 50 -9.84 13.89 8.99
CA THR A 50 -10.42 12.96 8.01
C THR A 50 -11.12 13.72 6.88
N ARG A 51 -11.92 14.75 7.22
CA ARG A 51 -12.59 15.59 6.21
C ARG A 51 -11.57 16.31 5.32
N GLN A 52 -10.55 16.93 5.90
CA GLN A 52 -9.51 17.62 5.13
C GLN A 52 -8.77 16.66 4.17
N VAL A 53 -8.49 15.43 4.61
CA VAL A 53 -7.89 14.41 3.72
C VAL A 53 -8.86 14.00 2.62
N LEU A 54 -10.14 13.77 2.93
CA LEU A 54 -11.16 13.45 1.93
C LEU A 54 -11.31 14.56 0.91
N ASP A 55 -11.31 15.83 1.31
CA ASP A 55 -11.39 16.96 0.38
C ASP A 55 -10.23 16.90 -0.64
N ASN A 56 -9.00 16.60 -0.19
CA ASN A 56 -7.86 16.40 -1.09
C ASN A 56 -7.98 15.13 -1.95
N CYS A 57 -8.58 14.05 -1.44
CA CYS A 57 -8.90 12.86 -2.24
C CYS A 57 -9.89 13.19 -3.36
N GLU A 58 -10.97 13.92 -3.07
CA GLU A 58 -11.99 14.31 -4.04
C GLU A 58 -11.41 15.23 -5.13
N ILE A 59 -10.59 16.21 -4.75
CA ILE A 59 -9.87 17.06 -5.72
C ILE A 59 -8.96 16.19 -6.60
N SER A 60 -8.25 15.24 -6.01
CA SER A 60 -7.38 14.36 -6.78
C SER A 60 -8.16 13.49 -7.75
N ASP A 61 -9.24 12.87 -7.32
CA ASP A 61 -10.04 11.97 -8.15
C ASP A 61 -10.76 12.72 -9.26
N ALA A 62 -11.36 13.88 -8.96
CA ALA A 62 -12.00 14.76 -9.95
C ALA A 62 -11.04 15.13 -11.10
N ASN A 63 -9.82 15.54 -10.76
CA ASN A 63 -8.84 15.98 -11.76
C ASN A 63 -8.16 14.82 -12.52
N ASN A 64 -8.32 13.57 -12.05
CA ASN A 64 -7.55 12.44 -12.58
C ASN A 64 -8.39 11.20 -12.95
N ALA A 65 -9.72 11.25 -12.83
CA ALA A 65 -10.60 10.14 -13.23
C ALA A 65 -10.41 9.75 -14.70
N GLY A 66 -10.10 10.72 -15.57
CA GLY A 66 -9.80 10.52 -16.99
C GLY A 66 -8.53 9.70 -17.29
N LEU A 67 -7.68 9.43 -16.30
CA LEU A 67 -6.53 8.53 -16.46
C LEU A 67 -6.94 7.06 -16.61
N TYR A 68 -8.15 6.71 -16.18
CA TYR A 68 -8.67 5.36 -16.27
C TYR A 68 -9.51 5.18 -17.53
N SER A 69 -9.51 3.95 -18.08
CA SER A 69 -10.54 3.59 -19.06
C SER A 69 -11.92 3.60 -18.38
N ILE A 70 -12.99 3.73 -19.15
CA ILE A 70 -14.38 3.74 -18.63
C ILE A 70 -14.62 2.53 -17.71
N CYS A 71 -14.28 1.31 -18.17
CA CYS A 71 -14.42 0.11 -17.36
C CYS A 71 -13.49 0.12 -16.12
N GLY A 72 -12.28 0.67 -16.25
CA GLY A 72 -11.32 0.76 -15.16
C GLY A 72 -11.75 1.74 -14.06
N LEU A 73 -12.39 2.84 -14.43
CA LEU A 73 -12.99 3.82 -13.52
C LEU A 73 -14.20 3.22 -12.82
N ALA A 74 -15.10 2.59 -13.56
CA ALA A 74 -16.31 1.96 -13.00
C ALA A 74 -15.98 0.92 -11.91
N LEU A 75 -14.94 0.09 -12.12
CA LEU A 75 -14.49 -0.86 -11.10
C LEU A 75 -13.97 -0.17 -9.83
N ARG A 76 -13.22 0.93 -9.96
CA ARG A 76 -12.69 1.69 -8.81
C ARG A 76 -13.79 2.41 -8.04
N LEU A 77 -14.73 3.01 -8.76
CA LEU A 77 -15.90 3.65 -8.16
C LEU A 77 -16.74 2.64 -7.39
N ARG A 78 -16.96 1.45 -7.94
CA ARG A 78 -17.63 0.35 -7.22
C ARG A 78 -16.89 -0.02 -5.93
N ASP A 79 -15.57 -0.09 -5.94
CA ASP A 79 -14.79 -0.43 -4.74
C ASP A 79 -14.79 0.71 -3.71
N LEU A 80 -14.75 1.97 -4.18
CA LEU A 80 -14.88 3.16 -3.33
C LEU A 80 -16.27 3.18 -2.67
N TYR A 81 -17.33 2.89 -3.42
CA TYR A 81 -18.68 2.74 -2.88
C TYR A 81 -18.74 1.67 -1.78
N LYS A 82 -18.15 0.47 -2.00
CA LYS A 82 -18.10 -0.58 -0.98
C LYS A 82 -17.41 -0.09 0.29
N TRP A 83 -16.29 0.63 0.15
CA TRP A 83 -15.58 1.20 1.28
C TRP A 83 -16.42 2.24 2.03
N GLU A 84 -17.04 3.21 1.34
CA GLU A 84 -17.88 4.25 1.95
C GLU A 84 -19.08 3.68 2.71
N GLN A 85 -19.67 2.60 2.17
CA GLN A 85 -20.81 1.92 2.78
C GLN A 85 -20.41 0.89 3.84
N GLY A 86 -19.11 0.68 4.09
CA GLY A 86 -18.61 -0.31 5.04
C GLY A 86 -18.91 -1.76 4.64
N LEU A 87 -19.02 -2.03 3.34
CA LEU A 87 -19.35 -3.34 2.79
C LEU A 87 -18.09 -4.20 2.65
N PRO A 88 -18.20 -5.53 2.86
CA PRO A 88 -17.09 -6.43 2.60
C PRO A 88 -16.83 -6.58 1.09
N PRO A 89 -15.62 -7.00 0.68
CA PRO A 89 -15.22 -7.04 -0.74
C PRO A 89 -16.16 -7.83 -1.68
N TRP A 90 -16.80 -8.88 -1.16
CA TRP A 90 -17.66 -9.80 -1.91
C TRP A 90 -19.13 -9.39 -1.99
N GLU A 91 -19.51 -8.31 -1.31
CA GLU A 91 -20.87 -7.81 -1.34
C GLU A 91 -21.05 -6.89 -2.53
N GLU A 92 -21.93 -7.28 -3.45
CA GLU A 92 -22.33 -6.47 -4.60
C GLU A 92 -23.75 -5.98 -4.35
N ARG A 93 -23.95 -4.67 -4.50
CA ARG A 93 -25.27 -4.02 -4.40
C ARG A 93 -25.98 -4.01 -5.75
N ASP A 94 -27.23 -3.56 -5.75
CA ASP A 94 -27.98 -3.47 -7.00
C ASP A 94 -27.27 -2.50 -7.96
N ALA A 95 -27.23 -2.85 -9.24
CA ALA A 95 -26.52 -2.04 -10.22
C ALA A 95 -27.11 -0.63 -10.33
N SER A 96 -28.43 -0.47 -10.17
CA SER A 96 -29.07 0.85 -10.21
C SER A 96 -28.67 1.72 -9.02
N GLU A 97 -28.56 1.14 -7.82
CA GLU A 97 -28.11 1.83 -6.60
C GLU A 97 -26.67 2.33 -6.76
N VAL A 98 -25.77 1.48 -7.25
CA VAL A 98 -24.37 1.85 -7.46
C VAL A 98 -24.23 2.91 -8.54
N LEU A 99 -25.00 2.80 -9.64
CA LEU A 99 -24.98 3.79 -10.73
C LEU A 99 -25.52 5.16 -10.28
N GLU A 100 -26.57 5.20 -9.48
CA GLU A 100 -27.10 6.43 -8.90
C GLU A 100 -26.07 7.10 -7.97
N TRP A 101 -25.36 6.32 -7.15
CA TRP A 101 -24.26 6.84 -6.34
C TRP A 101 -23.10 7.36 -7.19
N ILE A 102 -22.74 6.65 -8.28
CA ILE A 102 -21.68 7.08 -9.22
C ILE A 102 -22.05 8.44 -9.82
N GLU A 103 -23.28 8.59 -10.32
CA GLU A 103 -23.76 9.85 -10.89
C GLU A 103 -23.68 10.98 -9.85
N ALA A 104 -24.10 10.73 -8.61
CA ALA A 104 -23.99 11.71 -7.53
C ALA A 104 -22.52 12.10 -7.22
N LYS A 105 -21.59 11.12 -7.26
CA LYS A 105 -20.16 11.33 -7.02
C LYS A 105 -19.52 12.17 -8.13
N GLU A 106 -19.79 11.84 -9.39
CA GLU A 106 -19.28 12.59 -10.55
C GLU A 106 -19.82 14.03 -10.55
N ASN A 107 -21.09 14.24 -10.21
CA ASN A 107 -21.66 15.59 -10.06
C ASN A 107 -20.99 16.40 -8.93
N GLN A 108 -20.48 15.75 -7.88
CA GLN A 108 -19.72 16.44 -6.84
C GLN A 108 -18.34 16.86 -7.37
N TRP A 109 -17.69 16.00 -8.15
CA TRP A 109 -16.38 16.27 -8.75
C TRP A 109 -16.37 17.47 -9.68
N ASP A 110 -17.47 17.79 -10.36
CA ASP A 110 -17.58 19.00 -11.19
C ASP A 110 -17.25 20.29 -10.41
N ASN A 111 -17.46 20.31 -9.09
CA ASN A 111 -17.13 21.46 -8.23
C ASN A 111 -15.68 21.44 -7.70
N CYS A 112 -14.96 20.36 -7.97
CA CYS A 112 -13.58 20.12 -7.52
C CYS A 112 -12.54 20.26 -8.64
N ILE A 113 -12.98 20.30 -9.90
CA ILE A 113 -12.10 20.45 -11.06
C ILE A 113 -11.29 21.75 -10.92
N ASP A 114 -9.98 21.66 -11.22
CA ASP A 114 -9.01 22.75 -11.15
C ASP A 114 -8.78 23.36 -9.74
N ASN A 115 -9.39 22.80 -8.69
CA ASN A 115 -9.07 23.22 -7.32
C ASN A 115 -7.65 22.81 -6.94
N GLU A 116 -6.98 23.68 -6.19
CA GLU A 116 -5.68 23.37 -5.58
C GLU A 116 -5.86 22.51 -4.32
N PHE A 117 -4.88 21.64 -4.04
CA PHE A 117 -4.88 20.86 -2.80
C PHE A 117 -4.77 21.78 -1.58
N ALA A 118 -5.62 21.53 -0.59
CA ALA A 118 -5.66 22.32 0.63
C ALA A 118 -4.58 21.86 1.63
N ASN A 119 -4.00 22.84 2.31
CA ASN A 119 -3.10 22.58 3.44
C ASN A 119 -3.85 21.91 4.60
N MET A 120 -3.14 21.04 5.32
CA MET A 120 -3.66 20.32 6.48
C MET A 120 -3.53 21.19 7.73
N SER A 121 -4.64 21.48 8.40
CA SER A 121 -4.71 22.19 9.68
C SER A 121 -4.88 21.19 10.82
N ILE A 122 -3.81 20.96 11.60
CA ILE A 122 -3.78 19.99 12.69
C ILE A 122 -3.30 20.69 13.97
N ASN A 123 -4.13 20.69 15.01
CA ASN A 123 -3.85 21.34 16.30
C ASN A 123 -3.40 22.82 16.18
N GLY A 124 -3.95 23.55 15.20
CA GLY A 124 -3.64 24.96 14.94
C GLY A 124 -2.32 25.19 14.21
N LYS A 125 -1.63 24.13 13.75
CA LYS A 125 -0.52 24.22 12.80
C LYS A 125 -1.02 23.90 11.40
N THR A 126 -0.42 24.55 10.41
CA THR A 126 -0.69 24.31 8.99
C THR A 126 0.48 23.55 8.39
N PHE A 127 0.17 22.49 7.65
CA PHE A 127 1.13 21.63 6.95
C PHE A 127 0.81 21.63 5.45
N ASP A 128 1.85 21.58 4.62
CA ASP A 128 1.69 21.23 3.21
C ASP A 128 1.08 19.82 3.11
N PRO A 129 0.15 19.54 2.19
CA PRO A 129 -0.49 18.22 2.10
C PRO A 129 0.50 17.09 1.79
N TYR A 130 1.69 17.39 1.28
CA TYR A 130 2.76 16.42 1.04
C TYR A 130 3.83 16.38 2.16
N ASP A 131 3.68 17.16 3.24
CA ASP A 131 4.54 17.06 4.43
C ASP A 131 4.15 15.85 5.30
N THR A 132 4.37 14.66 4.75
CA THR A 132 4.04 13.39 5.40
C THR A 132 4.81 13.21 6.72
N ILE A 133 6.06 13.64 6.79
CA ILE A 133 6.89 13.57 8.00
C ILE A 133 6.33 14.48 9.10
N GLY A 134 6.04 15.74 8.77
CA GLY A 134 5.51 16.72 9.72
C GLY A 134 4.13 16.34 10.24
N ILE A 135 3.24 15.88 9.35
CA ILE A 135 1.90 15.42 9.70
C ILE A 135 1.97 14.16 10.58
N ASN A 136 2.74 13.13 10.19
CA ASN A 136 2.82 11.89 10.96
C ASN A 136 3.51 12.06 12.32
N THR A 137 4.42 13.03 12.46
CA THR A 137 4.99 13.38 13.77
C THR A 137 3.89 13.78 14.78
N VAL A 138 2.77 14.34 14.30
CA VAL A 138 1.63 14.69 15.14
C VAL A 138 0.64 13.54 15.27
N LEU A 139 0.40 12.77 14.21
CA LEU A 139 -0.63 11.73 14.17
C LEU A 139 -0.22 10.39 14.80
N GLU A 140 1.04 9.98 14.63
CA GLU A 140 1.51 8.66 15.07
C GLU A 140 1.31 8.42 16.58
N PRO A 141 1.58 9.40 17.49
CA PRO A 141 1.30 9.23 18.93
C PRO A 141 -0.17 8.98 19.27
N HIS A 142 -1.08 9.25 18.33
CA HIS A 142 -2.51 9.01 18.44
C HIS A 142 -2.98 7.77 17.65
N ASN A 143 -2.05 6.92 17.18
CA ASN A 143 -2.28 5.72 16.38
C ASN A 143 -2.96 5.99 15.03
N TYR A 144 -2.60 7.09 14.37
CA TYR A 144 -3.02 7.37 13.01
C TYR A 144 -1.83 7.56 12.09
N PHE A 145 -1.99 7.15 10.83
CA PHE A 145 -1.00 7.33 9.78
C PHE A 145 -1.64 8.06 8.61
N TYR A 146 -0.97 9.12 8.15
CA TYR A 146 -1.30 9.87 6.96
C TYR A 146 -0.33 9.51 5.83
N GLY A 147 -0.87 9.21 4.66
CA GLY A 147 -0.09 9.00 3.46
C GLY A 147 -0.44 10.00 2.39
N ALA A 148 0.58 10.46 1.67
CA ALA A 148 0.45 11.37 0.55
C ALA A 148 1.59 11.17 -0.46
N GLY A 149 1.29 11.33 -1.74
CA GLY A 149 2.32 11.25 -2.77
C GLY A 149 1.77 11.23 -4.19
N TYR A 150 2.58 10.69 -5.10
CA TYR A 150 2.25 10.57 -6.51
C TYR A 150 2.32 9.11 -6.93
N ALA A 151 1.20 8.59 -7.40
CA ALA A 151 1.08 7.23 -7.89
C ALA A 151 1.35 7.13 -9.41
N ARG A 152 0.79 6.09 -10.04
CA ARG A 152 0.85 5.91 -11.50
C ARG A 152 0.33 7.15 -12.22
N SER A 153 1.01 7.50 -13.29
CA SER A 153 0.78 8.69 -14.13
C SER A 153 0.82 10.00 -13.38
N LEU A 154 1.58 10.01 -12.28
CA LEU A 154 1.71 11.13 -11.35
C LEU A 154 0.36 11.60 -10.81
N LYS A 155 -0.62 10.70 -10.70
CA LYS A 155 -1.86 10.98 -9.97
C LYS A 155 -1.50 11.28 -8.51
N PRO A 156 -1.85 12.46 -7.96
CA PRO A 156 -1.78 12.69 -6.53
C PRO A 156 -2.60 11.65 -5.77
N THR A 157 -2.19 11.28 -4.56
CA THR A 157 -2.96 10.34 -3.74
C THR A 157 -2.80 10.69 -2.28
N PHE A 158 -3.88 10.52 -1.52
CA PHE A 158 -3.95 10.83 -0.10
C PHE A 158 -4.74 9.74 0.62
N PHE A 159 -4.34 9.42 1.85
CA PHE A 159 -5.14 8.57 2.74
C PHE A 159 -4.86 8.86 4.20
N LEU A 160 -5.79 8.45 5.06
CA LEU A 160 -5.66 8.48 6.51
C LEU A 160 -6.18 7.15 7.06
N ALA A 161 -5.42 6.49 7.91
CA ALA A 161 -5.81 5.22 8.50
C ALA A 161 -5.36 5.09 9.95
N ALA A 162 -6.03 4.18 10.69
CA ALA A 162 -5.58 3.79 12.01
C ALA A 162 -4.38 2.84 11.92
N ILE A 163 -3.36 3.08 12.75
CA ILE A 163 -2.23 2.18 12.94
C ILE A 163 -2.69 1.04 13.84
N GLU A 164 -2.64 -0.18 13.33
CA GLU A 164 -2.85 -1.40 14.13
C GLU A 164 -1.53 -1.83 14.78
N GLU A 165 -0.46 -1.85 13.98
CA GLU A 165 0.84 -2.35 14.40
C GLU A 165 1.96 -1.55 13.74
N LYS A 166 3.00 -1.25 14.54
CA LYS A 166 4.29 -0.77 14.05
C LYS A 166 5.36 -1.79 14.44
N SER A 167 6.03 -2.35 13.44
CA SER A 167 7.07 -3.36 13.63
C SER A 167 8.32 -3.02 12.81
N THR A 168 9.36 -3.84 12.95
CA THR A 168 10.60 -3.72 12.18
C THR A 168 10.94 -5.05 11.56
N LEU A 169 11.13 -5.08 10.24
CA LEU A 169 11.52 -6.26 9.46
C LEU A 169 12.73 -5.92 8.60
N ASP A 170 13.80 -6.71 8.71
CA ASP A 170 15.06 -6.52 7.99
C ASP A 170 15.60 -5.07 8.08
N GLY A 171 15.50 -4.47 9.27
CA GLY A 171 15.92 -3.09 9.54
C GLY A 171 14.98 -2.00 9.00
N THR A 172 13.89 -2.38 8.36
CA THR A 172 12.89 -1.48 7.78
C THR A 172 11.68 -1.38 8.70
N THR A 173 11.20 -0.16 8.95
CA THR A 173 9.97 0.03 9.75
C THR A 173 8.75 -0.31 8.90
N VAL A 174 7.84 -1.09 9.46
CA VAL A 174 6.60 -1.52 8.82
C VAL A 174 5.41 -1.05 9.65
N TYR A 175 4.53 -0.29 9.02
CA TYR A 175 3.22 0.09 9.58
C TYR A 175 2.16 -0.82 8.95
N THR A 176 1.50 -1.62 9.78
CA THR A 176 0.27 -2.30 9.41
C THR A 176 -0.90 -1.41 9.81
N LEU A 177 -1.67 -0.97 8.82
CA LEU A 177 -2.84 -0.13 8.97
C LEU A 177 -4.09 -1.00 8.88
N ASP A 178 -5.07 -0.76 9.74
CA ASP A 178 -6.36 -1.45 9.69
C ASP A 178 -7.40 -0.56 8.99
N ARG A 179 -8.29 0.06 9.76
CA ARG A 179 -9.37 0.88 9.23
C ARG A 179 -8.87 2.14 8.53
N GLU A 180 -9.23 2.30 7.26
CA GLU A 180 -9.06 3.55 6.51
C GLU A 180 -10.18 4.54 6.85
N LEU A 181 -9.81 5.76 7.25
CA LEU A 181 -10.73 6.86 7.54
C LEU A 181 -10.96 7.75 6.32
N ALA A 182 -9.94 7.88 5.47
CA ALA A 182 -9.99 8.59 4.20
C ALA A 182 -9.13 7.85 3.17
N ARG A 183 -9.61 7.78 1.93
CA ARG A 183 -8.86 7.25 0.77
C ARG A 183 -9.45 7.79 -0.53
N ASP A 184 -8.64 7.80 -1.57
CA ASP A 184 -9.05 8.11 -2.93
C ASP A 184 -9.46 6.82 -3.70
N LEU A 185 -9.73 6.96 -5.01
CA LEU A 185 -10.05 5.84 -5.91
C LEU A 185 -8.93 4.79 -6.02
N LEU A 186 -7.69 5.12 -5.67
CA LEU A 186 -6.55 4.25 -5.87
C LEU A 186 -6.41 3.25 -4.71
N THR A 187 -6.90 2.05 -4.97
CA THR A 187 -6.66 0.90 -4.07
C THR A 187 -5.28 0.31 -4.30
N ILE A 188 -4.30 0.64 -3.44
CA ILE A 188 -2.98 -0.01 -3.38
C ILE A 188 -2.83 -0.73 -2.03
N PRO A 189 -2.46 -2.03 -2.02
CA PRO A 189 -2.42 -2.84 -0.80
C PRO A 189 -1.26 -2.46 0.12
N ALA A 190 -0.12 -2.07 -0.47
CA ALA A 190 1.05 -1.59 0.24
C ALA A 190 1.74 -0.51 -0.60
N LEU A 191 2.60 0.25 0.07
CA LEU A 191 3.48 1.26 -0.53
C LEU A 191 4.65 1.56 0.40
N SER A 192 5.73 2.10 -0.16
CA SER A 192 6.80 2.75 0.58
C SER A 192 6.56 4.25 0.73
N GLN A 193 6.77 4.78 1.94
CA GLN A 193 6.72 6.22 2.23
C GLN A 193 7.75 6.57 3.31
N ASP A 194 8.58 7.58 3.04
CA ASP A 194 9.61 8.06 3.96
C ASP A 194 10.54 6.93 4.48
N ASP A 195 10.93 6.03 3.56
CA ASP A 195 11.72 4.81 3.83
C ASP A 195 11.06 3.81 4.81
N ASN A 196 9.74 3.90 4.98
CA ASN A 196 8.93 2.93 5.72
C ASN A 196 8.02 2.15 4.76
N VAL A 197 7.69 0.92 5.14
CA VAL A 197 6.67 0.11 4.45
C VAL A 197 5.32 0.34 5.11
N ILE A 198 4.31 0.62 4.30
CA ILE A 198 2.94 0.87 4.74
C ILE A 198 2.04 -0.21 4.13
N LEU A 199 1.49 -1.08 4.96
CA LEU A 199 0.50 -2.08 4.55
C LEU A 199 -0.91 -1.59 4.91
N ARG A 200 -1.76 -1.37 3.89
CA ARG A 200 -3.13 -0.88 4.02
C ARG A 200 -4.10 -2.08 3.98
N GLN A 201 -4.48 -2.63 5.13
CA GLN A 201 -5.23 -3.90 5.15
C GLN A 201 -6.61 -3.83 4.48
N ASP A 202 -7.37 -2.74 4.64
CA ASP A 202 -8.66 -2.60 3.95
C ASP A 202 -8.50 -2.60 2.44
N SER A 203 -7.52 -1.83 1.93
CA SER A 203 -7.15 -1.84 0.52
C SER A 203 -6.62 -3.21 0.06
N ALA A 204 -5.84 -3.91 0.89
CA ALA A 204 -5.33 -5.24 0.58
C ALA A 204 -6.43 -6.32 0.52
N LYS A 205 -7.44 -6.26 1.41
CA LYS A 205 -8.61 -7.16 1.38
C LYS A 205 -9.37 -7.01 0.06
N LEU A 206 -9.65 -5.78 -0.36
CA LEU A 206 -10.33 -5.48 -1.63
C LEU A 206 -9.50 -5.95 -2.83
N TYR A 207 -8.23 -5.54 -2.89
CA TYR A 207 -7.31 -5.87 -3.97
C TYR A 207 -7.14 -7.39 -4.16
N LEU A 208 -6.94 -8.13 -3.07
CA LEU A 208 -6.81 -9.58 -3.10
C LEU A 208 -8.11 -10.25 -3.58
N TRP A 209 -9.26 -9.78 -3.08
CA TRP A 209 -10.55 -10.32 -3.50
C TRP A 209 -10.77 -10.15 -5.01
N ASP A 210 -10.52 -8.96 -5.55
CA ASP A 210 -10.69 -8.70 -6.98
C ASP A 210 -9.72 -9.51 -7.84
N ASN A 211 -8.47 -9.68 -7.42
CA ASN A 211 -7.51 -10.54 -8.12
C ASN A 211 -7.96 -12.01 -8.20
N ILE A 212 -8.54 -12.53 -7.11
CA ILE A 212 -9.10 -13.88 -7.09
C ILE A 212 -10.36 -13.96 -7.96
N PHE A 213 -11.25 -12.97 -7.85
CA PHE A 213 -12.54 -12.99 -8.53
C PHE A 213 -12.41 -12.83 -10.04
N TYR A 214 -11.53 -11.94 -10.51
CA TYR A 214 -11.28 -11.66 -11.92
C TYR A 214 -10.13 -12.48 -12.53
N ILE A 215 -9.69 -13.53 -11.83
CA ILE A 215 -8.57 -14.36 -12.27
C ILE A 215 -8.77 -14.92 -13.69
N LYS A 216 -7.74 -14.80 -14.52
CA LYS A 216 -7.75 -15.34 -15.89
C LYS A 216 -7.81 -16.87 -15.86
N LYS A 217 -8.48 -17.47 -16.85
CA LYS A 217 -8.59 -18.94 -16.98
C LYS A 217 -7.22 -19.64 -16.97
N THR A 218 -6.22 -19.03 -17.61
CA THR A 218 -4.85 -19.55 -17.68
C THR A 218 -4.09 -19.51 -16.35
N SER A 219 -4.48 -18.62 -15.42
CA SER A 219 -3.89 -18.50 -14.08
C SER A 219 -4.59 -19.36 -13.02
N ARG A 220 -5.77 -19.93 -13.34
CA ARG A 220 -6.54 -20.77 -12.40
C ARG A 220 -5.76 -21.95 -11.82
N PRO A 221 -4.92 -22.69 -12.57
CA PRO A 221 -4.14 -23.78 -11.99
C PRO A 221 -3.20 -23.32 -10.86
N ALA A 222 -2.53 -22.17 -11.03
CA ALA A 222 -1.67 -21.61 -9.99
C ALA A 222 -2.48 -21.14 -8.77
N LEU A 223 -3.63 -20.50 -9.00
CA LEU A 223 -4.53 -20.12 -7.90
C LEU A 223 -5.05 -21.33 -7.13
N SER A 224 -5.46 -22.40 -7.82
CA SER A 224 -5.88 -23.65 -7.17
C SER A 224 -4.77 -24.23 -6.30
N PHE A 225 -3.53 -24.31 -6.82
CA PHE A 225 -2.38 -24.77 -6.06
C PHE A 225 -2.14 -23.92 -4.81
N ALA A 226 -2.27 -22.59 -4.93
CA ALA A 226 -2.10 -21.66 -3.83
C ALA A 226 -3.15 -21.88 -2.72
N LEU A 227 -4.43 -21.98 -3.10
CA LEU A 227 -5.53 -22.25 -2.18
C LEU A 227 -5.40 -23.61 -1.49
N GLU A 228 -5.05 -24.66 -2.24
CA GLU A 228 -4.81 -25.99 -1.70
C GLU A 228 -3.64 -26.01 -0.70
N SER A 229 -2.56 -25.25 -0.99
CA SER A 229 -1.42 -25.05 -0.07
C SER A 229 -1.83 -24.32 1.22
N CYS A 230 -2.89 -23.52 1.19
CA CYS A 230 -3.52 -22.93 2.37
C CYS A 230 -4.57 -23.85 3.04
N GLY A 231 -4.73 -25.09 2.58
CA GLY A 231 -5.73 -26.04 3.08
C GLY A 231 -7.17 -25.76 2.62
N ILE A 232 -7.36 -24.93 1.60
CA ILE A 232 -8.66 -24.53 1.06
C ILE A 232 -8.98 -25.40 -0.17
N LYS A 233 -9.85 -26.40 0.00
CA LYS A 233 -10.24 -27.33 -1.08
C LYS A 233 -11.45 -26.85 -1.90
N GLU A 234 -12.28 -25.98 -1.32
CA GLU A 234 -13.48 -25.48 -1.99
C GLU A 234 -13.23 -24.09 -2.56
N HIS A 235 -13.18 -24.02 -3.90
CA HIS A 235 -12.84 -22.78 -4.61
C HIS A 235 -14.08 -21.95 -4.98
N GLN A 236 -15.27 -22.34 -4.51
CA GLN A 236 -16.48 -21.58 -4.79
C GLN A 236 -16.44 -20.22 -4.06
N PRO A 237 -16.95 -19.14 -4.68
CA PRO A 237 -16.89 -17.80 -4.10
C PRO A 237 -17.41 -17.73 -2.66
N LYS A 238 -18.50 -18.43 -2.33
CA LYS A 238 -19.06 -18.47 -0.97
C LYS A 238 -18.09 -19.03 0.06
N ALA A 239 -17.36 -20.09 -0.28
CA ALA A 239 -16.38 -20.72 0.61
C ALA A 239 -15.13 -19.85 0.81
N LEU A 240 -14.74 -19.10 -0.22
CA LEU A 240 -13.59 -18.18 -0.16
C LEU A 240 -13.83 -16.98 0.77
N ARG A 241 -15.09 -16.51 0.90
CA ARG A 241 -15.45 -15.37 1.78
C ARG A 241 -14.99 -15.59 3.22
N SER A 242 -15.31 -16.75 3.80
CA SER A 242 -14.94 -17.08 5.19
C SER A 242 -13.45 -17.40 5.36
N ARG A 243 -12.70 -17.52 4.27
CA ARG A 243 -11.26 -17.81 4.25
C ARG A 243 -10.41 -16.61 3.87
N LEU A 244 -11.00 -15.50 3.41
CA LEU A 244 -10.26 -14.34 2.89
C LEU A 244 -9.23 -13.80 3.88
N ALA A 245 -9.57 -13.74 5.17
CA ALA A 245 -8.62 -13.31 6.21
C ALA A 245 -7.38 -14.21 6.28
N GLY A 246 -7.55 -15.53 6.16
CA GLY A 246 -6.43 -16.48 6.12
C GLY A 246 -5.61 -16.39 4.83
N ILE A 247 -6.26 -16.14 3.69
CA ILE A 247 -5.56 -15.94 2.41
C ILE A 247 -4.75 -14.63 2.47
N LEU A 248 -5.33 -13.56 3.02
CA LEU A 248 -4.63 -12.29 3.20
C LEU A 248 -3.42 -12.44 4.13
N ALA A 249 -3.55 -13.17 5.24
CA ALA A 249 -2.43 -13.47 6.12
C ALA A 249 -1.29 -14.19 5.36
N ALA A 250 -1.63 -15.12 4.46
CA ALA A 250 -0.66 -15.81 3.61
C ALA A 250 -0.06 -14.93 2.49
N GLN A 251 -0.60 -13.73 2.25
CA GLN A 251 -0.11 -12.77 1.25
C GLN A 251 0.51 -11.52 1.84
N LYS A 252 0.34 -11.29 3.16
CA LYS A 252 0.83 -10.10 3.87
C LYS A 252 2.32 -9.88 3.63
N GLU A 253 3.12 -10.94 3.78
CA GLU A 253 4.57 -10.86 3.55
C GLU A 253 4.92 -10.56 2.09
N THR A 254 4.17 -11.08 1.12
CA THR A 254 4.40 -10.78 -0.31
C THR A 254 4.32 -9.27 -0.57
N TYR A 255 3.31 -8.59 0.00
CA TYR A 255 3.18 -7.14 -0.15
C TYR A 255 4.27 -6.38 0.60
N ILE A 256 4.63 -6.81 1.81
CA ILE A 256 5.67 -6.14 2.60
C ILE A 256 7.04 -6.27 1.92
N TYR A 257 7.40 -7.46 1.46
CA TYR A 257 8.71 -7.71 0.86
C TYR A 257 8.86 -7.10 -0.54
N HIS A 258 7.76 -6.79 -1.23
CA HIS A 258 7.80 -5.96 -2.42
C HIS A 258 8.31 -4.56 -2.07
N GLU A 259 7.71 -3.92 -1.06
CA GLU A 259 8.12 -2.57 -0.64
C GLU A 259 9.52 -2.54 -0.03
N ILE A 260 9.91 -3.57 0.75
CA ILE A 260 11.29 -3.73 1.24
C ILE A 260 12.25 -3.84 0.05
N GLY A 261 11.91 -4.67 -0.94
CA GLY A 261 12.69 -4.80 -2.17
C GLY A 261 12.87 -3.46 -2.88
N GLU A 262 11.82 -2.65 -2.99
CA GLU A 262 11.91 -1.30 -3.57
C GLU A 262 12.79 -0.35 -2.73
N ILE A 263 12.64 -0.38 -1.40
CA ILE A 263 13.41 0.47 -0.47
C ILE A 263 14.91 0.16 -0.51
N HIS A 264 15.30 -1.10 -0.73
CA HIS A 264 16.71 -1.51 -0.74
C HIS A 264 17.30 -1.67 -2.15
N ASP A 265 16.51 -1.42 -3.20
CA ASP A 265 17.03 -1.49 -4.56
C ASP A 265 18.09 -0.40 -4.82
N SER A 266 19.22 -0.83 -5.37
CA SER A 266 20.39 0.02 -5.68
C SER A 266 20.77 -0.01 -7.17
N VAL A 267 19.98 -0.66 -8.02
CA VAL A 267 20.28 -0.86 -9.44
C VAL A 267 20.16 0.45 -10.23
N PHE A 268 19.25 1.34 -9.84
CA PHE A 268 19.04 2.61 -10.50
C PHE A 268 19.12 3.79 -9.54
N ASP A 269 19.53 4.94 -10.07
CA ASP A 269 19.48 6.20 -9.33
C ASP A 269 18.01 6.66 -9.19
N ARG A 270 17.52 6.76 -7.95
CA ARG A 270 16.12 7.12 -7.68
C ARG A 270 15.71 8.47 -8.24
N LYS A 271 16.63 9.44 -8.25
CA LYS A 271 16.34 10.78 -8.77
C LYS A 271 16.18 10.73 -10.29
N LEU A 272 17.12 10.10 -10.99
CA LEU A 272 17.05 9.87 -12.42
C LEU A 272 15.79 9.10 -12.82
N TRP A 273 15.41 8.09 -12.03
CA TRP A 273 14.18 7.33 -12.29
C TRP A 273 12.94 8.20 -12.16
N ARG A 274 12.87 9.06 -11.13
CA ARG A 274 11.78 10.06 -11.00
C ARG A 274 11.76 11.03 -12.18
N GLU A 275 12.92 11.47 -12.66
CA GLU A 275 13.03 12.30 -13.87
C GLU A 275 12.48 11.58 -15.12
N ILE A 276 12.78 10.29 -15.29
CA ILE A 276 12.24 9.47 -16.39
C ILE A 276 10.71 9.39 -16.32
N ILE A 277 10.14 9.10 -15.15
CA ILE A 277 8.68 9.05 -14.98
C ILE A 277 8.05 10.42 -15.26
N ALA A 278 8.68 11.50 -14.80
CA ALA A 278 8.20 12.86 -15.02
C ALA A 278 8.33 13.33 -16.47
N ALA A 279 9.30 12.81 -17.23
CA ALA A 279 9.48 13.12 -18.64
C ALA A 279 8.46 12.40 -19.53
N PHE A 280 7.94 11.25 -19.09
CA PHE A 280 7.05 10.41 -19.89
C PHE A 280 5.76 9.98 -19.16
N PRO A 281 5.04 10.89 -18.48
CA PRO A 281 3.83 10.53 -17.74
C PRO A 281 2.76 10.03 -18.70
N PHE A 282 1.99 9.02 -18.28
CA PHE A 282 0.89 8.45 -19.05
C PHE A 282 1.30 7.90 -20.43
N SER A 283 2.55 7.46 -20.55
CA SER A 283 3.11 6.88 -21.78
C SER A 283 3.40 5.39 -21.64
N PRO A 284 3.63 4.67 -22.77
CA PRO A 284 4.18 3.32 -22.71
C PRO A 284 5.51 3.25 -21.95
N VAL A 285 6.36 4.29 -22.01
CA VAL A 285 7.65 4.31 -21.30
C VAL A 285 7.45 4.32 -19.79
N GLU A 286 6.48 5.06 -19.26
CA GLU A 286 6.15 4.99 -17.84
C GLU A 286 5.76 3.57 -17.44
N TYR A 287 4.89 2.91 -18.21
CA TYR A 287 4.44 1.55 -17.89
C TYR A 287 5.59 0.53 -17.93
N LEU A 288 6.50 0.67 -18.88
CA LEU A 288 7.70 -0.15 -18.97
C LEU A 288 8.62 0.08 -17.77
N ALA A 289 8.90 1.34 -17.43
CA ALA A 289 9.74 1.70 -16.30
C ALA A 289 9.15 1.17 -14.98
N ARG A 290 7.86 1.37 -14.73
CA ARG A 290 7.22 0.82 -13.52
C ARG A 290 7.28 -0.71 -13.47
N ALA A 291 6.97 -1.40 -14.57
CA ALA A 291 7.07 -2.87 -14.61
C ALA A 291 8.50 -3.39 -14.36
N VAL A 292 9.53 -2.69 -14.85
CA VAL A 292 10.93 -3.02 -14.57
C VAL A 292 11.27 -2.76 -13.10
N LYS A 293 10.82 -1.64 -12.53
CA LYS A 293 11.01 -1.30 -11.12
C LYS A 293 10.38 -2.34 -10.20
N ASP A 294 9.14 -2.71 -10.47
CA ASP A 294 8.40 -3.70 -9.68
C ASP A 294 9.08 -5.08 -9.77
N LEU A 295 9.55 -5.48 -10.97
CA LEU A 295 10.29 -6.72 -11.14
C LEU A 295 11.64 -6.71 -10.40
N LEU A 296 12.35 -5.57 -10.37
CA LEU A 296 13.56 -5.40 -9.57
C LEU A 296 13.26 -5.57 -8.08
N ALA A 297 12.23 -4.89 -7.57
CA ALA A 297 11.77 -4.98 -6.20
C ALA A 297 11.40 -6.41 -5.80
N ASP A 298 10.77 -7.18 -6.71
CA ASP A 298 10.39 -8.56 -6.42
C ASP A 298 11.55 -9.56 -6.49
N THR A 299 12.61 -9.28 -7.24
CA THR A 299 13.66 -10.26 -7.58
C THR A 299 15.04 -10.00 -6.95
N ASN A 300 15.26 -8.79 -6.42
CA ASN A 300 16.51 -8.47 -5.72
C ASN A 300 16.64 -9.23 -4.39
N GLU A 301 17.82 -9.19 -3.76
CA GLU A 301 18.16 -9.98 -2.56
C GLU A 301 17.21 -9.75 -1.37
N CYS A 302 16.62 -8.55 -1.26
CA CYS A 302 15.68 -8.18 -0.22
C CYS A 302 14.20 -8.36 -0.64
N GLY A 303 13.97 -8.75 -1.89
CA GLY A 303 12.67 -8.73 -2.54
C GLY A 303 11.77 -9.92 -2.27
N THR A 304 10.53 -9.78 -2.72
CA THR A 304 9.42 -10.72 -2.58
C THR A 304 9.80 -12.18 -2.89
N LEU A 305 10.32 -12.44 -4.09
CA LEU A 305 10.56 -13.80 -4.56
C LEU A 305 11.77 -14.43 -3.88
N GLN A 306 12.79 -13.63 -3.55
CA GLN A 306 13.93 -14.11 -2.76
C GLN A 306 13.48 -14.52 -1.36
N HIS A 307 12.62 -13.73 -0.72
CA HIS A 307 12.01 -14.11 0.55
C HIS A 307 11.19 -15.40 0.43
N ILE A 308 10.33 -15.52 -0.59
CA ILE A 308 9.52 -16.72 -0.84
C ILE A 308 10.39 -17.97 -1.00
N VAL A 309 11.49 -17.87 -1.76
CA VAL A 309 12.45 -18.98 -1.96
C VAL A 309 13.14 -19.35 -0.65
N ARG A 310 13.62 -18.37 0.12
CA ARG A 310 14.25 -18.60 1.44
C ARG A 310 13.33 -19.32 2.41
N GLN A 311 12.07 -18.89 2.47
CA GLN A 311 11.06 -19.49 3.36
C GLN A 311 10.44 -20.77 2.80
N ARG A 312 10.73 -21.12 1.54
CA ARG A 312 10.10 -22.24 0.83
C ARG A 312 8.56 -22.17 0.90
N ASN A 313 8.00 -20.97 0.75
CA ASN A 313 6.57 -20.74 0.90
C ASN A 313 5.83 -21.01 -0.42
N ALA A 314 5.41 -22.26 -0.62
CA ALA A 314 4.75 -22.72 -1.85
C ALA A 314 3.43 -21.99 -2.14
N ALA A 315 2.66 -21.63 -1.10
CA ALA A 315 1.41 -20.88 -1.25
C ALA A 315 1.67 -19.48 -1.82
N SER A 316 2.65 -18.76 -1.25
CA SER A 316 3.01 -17.40 -1.70
C SER A 316 3.57 -17.41 -3.12
N LEU A 317 4.41 -18.38 -3.46
CA LEU A 317 4.91 -18.57 -4.82
C LEU A 317 3.76 -18.76 -5.81
N ALA A 318 2.80 -19.62 -5.48
CA ALA A 318 1.68 -19.94 -6.34
C ALA A 318 0.72 -18.75 -6.50
N PHE A 319 0.46 -17.97 -5.45
CA PHE A 319 -0.30 -16.73 -5.56
C PHE A 319 0.41 -15.69 -6.43
N TYR A 320 1.73 -15.51 -6.24
CA TYR A 320 2.52 -14.63 -7.08
C TYR A 320 2.39 -15.01 -8.56
N VAL A 321 2.55 -16.29 -8.89
CA VAL A 321 2.41 -16.79 -10.27
C VAL A 321 0.98 -16.66 -10.79
N ALA A 322 -0.03 -16.84 -9.94
CA ALA A 322 -1.43 -16.65 -10.32
C ALA A 322 -1.74 -15.20 -10.71
N PHE A 323 -1.20 -14.24 -9.97
CA PHE A 323 -1.44 -12.81 -10.17
C PHE A 323 -0.45 -12.15 -11.14
N LEU A 324 0.61 -12.86 -11.57
CA LEU A 324 1.56 -12.37 -12.55
C LEU A 324 0.90 -12.18 -13.93
N ASP A 325 0.83 -10.94 -14.39
CA ASP A 325 0.16 -10.56 -15.63
C ASP A 325 0.86 -9.39 -16.36
N GLY A 326 0.39 -9.06 -17.56
CA GLY A 326 0.82 -7.89 -18.32
C GLY A 326 2.33 -7.86 -18.60
N LEU A 327 2.94 -6.67 -18.50
CA LEU A 327 4.36 -6.46 -18.77
C LEU A 327 5.28 -7.27 -17.85
N ALA A 328 4.91 -7.42 -16.56
CA ALA A 328 5.71 -8.20 -15.61
C ALA A 328 5.86 -9.66 -16.08
N LYS A 329 4.76 -10.27 -16.54
CA LYS A 329 4.78 -11.62 -17.12
C LYS A 329 5.63 -11.73 -18.39
N GLU A 330 5.58 -10.70 -19.23
CA GLU A 330 6.33 -10.62 -20.49
C GLU A 330 7.83 -10.38 -20.29
N PHE A 331 8.21 -9.68 -19.23
CA PHE A 331 9.60 -9.48 -18.82
C PHE A 331 10.16 -10.65 -18.02
N PHE A 332 9.29 -11.45 -17.40
CA PHE A 332 9.69 -12.59 -16.59
C PHE A 332 9.01 -13.91 -17.00
N PRO A 333 9.19 -14.38 -18.26
CA PRO A 333 8.55 -15.61 -18.75
C PRO A 333 9.09 -16.90 -18.09
N GLN A 334 10.28 -16.85 -17.49
CA GLN A 334 10.92 -17.99 -16.84
C GLN A 334 10.12 -18.45 -15.61
N LEU A 335 9.58 -17.54 -14.80
CA LEU A 335 8.90 -17.91 -13.56
C LEU A 335 7.67 -18.80 -13.81
N PRO A 336 6.73 -18.47 -14.71
CA PRO A 336 5.63 -19.38 -15.02
C PRO A 336 6.08 -20.74 -15.57
N ALA A 337 7.22 -20.82 -16.26
CA ALA A 337 7.75 -22.07 -16.77
C ALA A 337 8.34 -22.93 -15.64
N SER A 338 9.21 -22.34 -14.83
CA SER A 338 9.80 -22.95 -13.63
C SER A 338 8.75 -23.36 -12.60
N PHE A 339 7.68 -22.58 -12.43
CA PHE A 339 6.58 -22.95 -11.54
C PHE A 339 5.88 -24.24 -11.97
N ARG A 340 5.67 -24.46 -13.27
CA ARG A 340 5.06 -25.70 -13.76
C ARG A 340 5.90 -26.92 -13.42
N GLU A 341 7.21 -26.82 -13.56
CA GLU A 341 8.14 -27.87 -13.16
C GLU A 341 8.16 -28.06 -11.64
N PHE A 342 8.22 -26.96 -10.89
CA PHE A 342 8.15 -26.97 -9.42
C PHE A 342 6.91 -27.69 -8.89
N THR A 343 5.73 -27.54 -9.51
CA THR A 343 4.53 -28.25 -9.06
C THR A 343 4.63 -29.79 -9.13
N GLN A 344 5.64 -30.32 -9.84
CA GLN A 344 5.90 -31.76 -9.97
C GLN A 344 7.09 -32.23 -9.14
N THR A 345 8.09 -31.36 -8.94
CA THR A 345 9.38 -31.73 -8.34
C THR A 345 9.58 -31.19 -6.92
N GLU A 346 8.87 -30.13 -6.56
CA GLU A 346 9.08 -29.31 -5.36
C GLU A 346 10.52 -28.78 -5.23
N ASP A 347 11.25 -28.69 -6.36
CA ASP A 347 12.64 -28.24 -6.39
C ASP A 347 12.72 -26.70 -6.39
N TRP A 348 13.03 -26.16 -5.22
CA TRP A 348 13.24 -24.72 -5.02
C TRP A 348 14.44 -24.16 -5.80
N GLY A 349 15.41 -24.98 -6.17
CA GLY A 349 16.56 -24.54 -6.98
C GLY A 349 16.14 -24.04 -8.36
N ILE A 350 15.10 -24.63 -8.94
CA ILE A 350 14.55 -24.22 -10.25
C ILE A 350 13.87 -22.85 -10.17
N ILE A 351 13.22 -22.56 -9.03
CA ILE A 351 12.62 -21.25 -8.78
C ILE A 351 13.71 -20.21 -8.52
N ASP A 352 14.70 -20.52 -7.69
CA ASP A 352 15.82 -19.61 -7.39
C ASP A 352 16.60 -19.19 -8.66
N GLN A 353 16.86 -20.15 -9.55
CA GLN A 353 17.47 -19.87 -10.85
C GLN A 353 16.59 -18.97 -11.73
N ALA A 354 15.26 -19.17 -11.70
CA ALA A 354 14.34 -18.31 -12.42
C ALA A 354 14.37 -16.88 -11.84
N VAL A 355 14.29 -16.72 -10.52
CA VAL A 355 14.38 -15.41 -9.84
C VAL A 355 15.65 -14.68 -10.22
N SER A 356 16.80 -15.37 -10.18
CA SER A 356 18.09 -14.83 -10.59
C SER A 356 18.09 -14.36 -12.05
N SER A 357 17.51 -15.15 -12.97
CA SER A 357 17.39 -14.78 -14.38
C SER A 357 16.43 -13.60 -14.62
N GLY A 358 15.33 -13.53 -13.87
CA GLY A 358 14.39 -12.42 -13.86
C GLY A 358 15.06 -11.12 -13.41
N HIS A 359 15.82 -11.18 -12.32
CA HIS A 359 16.59 -10.04 -11.80
C HIS A 359 17.58 -9.50 -12.83
N GLN A 360 18.38 -10.37 -13.45
CA GLN A 360 19.33 -9.98 -14.50
C GLN A 360 18.64 -9.31 -15.69
N THR A 361 17.44 -9.78 -16.06
CA THR A 361 16.64 -9.18 -17.13
C THR A 361 16.17 -7.77 -16.74
N ALA A 362 15.67 -7.61 -15.52
CA ALA A 362 15.20 -6.34 -14.98
C ALA A 362 16.35 -5.32 -14.88
N VAL A 363 17.51 -5.73 -14.37
CA VAL A 363 18.74 -4.91 -14.31
C VAL A 363 19.13 -4.40 -15.71
N LYS A 364 19.14 -5.29 -16.70
CA LYS A 364 19.45 -4.92 -18.08
C LYS A 364 18.46 -3.89 -18.64
N TYR A 365 17.16 -4.07 -18.38
CA TYR A 365 16.14 -3.14 -18.85
C TYR A 365 16.21 -1.79 -18.13
N ALA A 366 16.50 -1.77 -16.83
CA ALA A 366 16.71 -0.53 -16.09
C ALA A 366 17.88 0.29 -16.65
N GLY A 367 19.03 -0.36 -16.86
CA GLY A 367 20.20 0.27 -17.48
C GLY A 367 19.88 0.84 -18.87
N LEU A 368 19.20 0.06 -19.72
CA LEU A 368 18.80 0.51 -21.05
C LEU A 368 17.85 1.72 -21.04
N ILE A 369 16.88 1.75 -20.13
CA ILE A 369 15.96 2.90 -19.98
C ILE A 369 16.76 4.14 -19.58
N MET A 370 17.64 4.03 -18.57
CA MET A 370 18.46 5.14 -18.09
C MET A 370 19.41 5.67 -19.17
N ASP A 371 20.12 4.79 -19.87
CA ASP A 371 21.08 5.15 -20.92
C ASP A 371 20.38 5.89 -22.07
N LEU A 372 19.24 5.37 -22.54
CA LEU A 372 18.48 5.98 -23.63
C LEU A 372 17.86 7.32 -23.22
N TYR A 373 17.36 7.43 -21.99
CA TYR A 373 16.84 8.69 -21.47
C TYR A 373 17.94 9.76 -21.38
N GLN A 374 19.07 9.43 -20.75
CA GLN A 374 20.20 10.35 -20.61
C GLN A 374 20.76 10.78 -21.97
N GLU A 375 20.82 9.87 -22.94
CA GLU A 375 21.22 10.21 -24.30
C GLU A 375 20.23 11.14 -24.98
N GLY A 376 18.92 10.91 -24.79
CA GLY A 376 17.87 11.83 -25.24
C GLY A 376 18.02 13.22 -24.62
N VAL A 377 18.30 13.31 -23.32
CA VAL A 377 18.57 14.59 -22.64
C VAL A 377 19.81 15.27 -23.22
N ARG A 378 20.93 14.56 -23.40
CA ARG A 378 22.18 15.11 -23.98
C ARG A 378 21.97 15.67 -25.40
N LYS A 379 21.14 15.00 -26.20
CA LYS A 379 20.81 15.42 -27.57
C LYS A 379 19.67 16.44 -27.65
N ASN A 380 18.98 16.72 -26.54
CA ASN A 380 17.73 17.47 -26.50
C ASN A 380 16.62 16.85 -27.39
N GLU A 381 16.55 15.51 -27.40
CA GLU A 381 15.63 14.72 -28.23
C GLU A 381 14.86 13.68 -27.38
N LEU A 382 14.04 14.12 -26.42
CA LEU A 382 13.26 13.19 -25.57
C LEU A 382 12.31 12.29 -26.35
N LYS A 383 11.73 12.78 -27.46
CA LYS A 383 10.91 11.95 -28.37
C LYS A 383 11.71 10.83 -29.03
N TRP A 384 13.01 11.03 -29.27
CA TRP A 384 13.87 9.96 -29.77
C TRP A 384 14.09 8.91 -28.68
N ALA A 385 14.39 9.33 -27.45
CA ALA A 385 14.57 8.41 -26.32
C ALA A 385 13.31 7.58 -26.08
N GLU A 386 12.13 8.21 -26.07
CA GLU A 386 10.86 7.53 -25.92
C GLU A 386 10.67 6.41 -26.95
N LYS A 387 10.89 6.73 -28.24
CA LYS A 387 10.80 5.77 -29.34
C LYS A 387 11.83 4.65 -29.22
N GLN A 388 13.06 4.95 -28.81
CA GLN A 388 14.09 3.93 -28.65
C GLN A 388 13.76 2.99 -27.49
N ILE A 389 13.31 3.50 -26.34
CA ILE A 389 12.93 2.68 -25.18
C ILE A 389 11.81 1.73 -25.60
N GLN A 390 10.74 2.26 -26.20
CA GLN A 390 9.65 1.43 -26.70
C GLN A 390 10.13 0.39 -27.72
N LYS A 391 10.96 0.80 -28.70
CA LYS A 391 11.48 -0.13 -29.71
C LYS A 391 12.26 -1.29 -29.08
N HIS A 392 13.11 -1.03 -28.09
CA HIS A 392 13.95 -2.08 -27.51
C HIS A 392 13.18 -3.00 -26.54
N LEU A 393 12.23 -2.46 -25.77
CA LEU A 393 11.50 -3.26 -24.77
C LEU A 393 10.20 -3.86 -25.31
N LEU A 394 9.55 -3.19 -26.28
CA LEU A 394 8.29 -3.63 -26.90
C LEU A 394 8.45 -4.12 -28.35
N GLY A 395 9.58 -3.92 -29.01
CA GLY A 395 9.75 -4.26 -30.43
C GLY A 395 9.51 -5.73 -30.76
N LYS A 396 9.64 -6.65 -29.79
CA LYS A 396 9.29 -8.07 -29.96
C LYS A 396 7.77 -8.34 -29.94
N TYR A 397 6.96 -7.38 -29.50
CA TYR A 397 5.51 -7.47 -29.32
C TYR A 397 4.71 -6.63 -30.32
N ILE A 398 5.33 -5.61 -30.89
CA ILE A 398 4.73 -4.76 -31.92
C ILE A 398 5.02 -5.43 -33.27
N LYS A 399 4.04 -6.13 -33.82
CA LYS A 399 4.06 -6.67 -35.18
C LYS A 399 3.63 -5.62 -36.20
#